data_AF-A0A9E7AWY2-F1
#
_entry.id   AF-A0A9E7AWY2-F1
#
_cell.length_a   1.000
_cell.length_b   1.000
_cell.length_c   1.000
_cell.angle_alpha   90.00
_cell.angle_beta   90.00
_cell.angle_gamma   90.00
#
_symmetry.space_group_name_H-M   'P 1'
#
loop_
_entity.id
_entity.type
_entity.pdbx_description
1 polymer ?
#
loop_
_entity_poly.entity_id
_entity_poly.type
_entity_poly.pdbx_seq_one_letter_code
_entity_poly.pdbx_strand_id
1 'polypeptide(L)'
;MEFLPTELEKYVTGHTRPESDLLQKLNRETHAKVLKPRMLSGHLQGQVLRMFSYMIRPKNILEIGTFTGYSALCLCEGLQDDGKLITIDINEELEPMVRRYFSESGKDARIDYRVGNALEIIPGLNQSFDLVFIDADKVNYARYYEMVMPMLRPGGFIIADNVLWSGKVLDPLTNKDEDTRAICAFNEHVANDSRVETVLFPIRDGLMVIRKK
;
A
#
# COMPACT_ATOMS: atom_id res chain seq x y z
N MET A 1 10.72 0.44 -11.61
CA MET A 1 10.32 0.84 -10.25
C MET A 1 11.18 1.95 -9.66
N GLU A 2 12.35 2.27 -10.24
CA GLU A 2 13.15 3.42 -9.79
C GLU A 2 13.29 4.39 -10.97
N PHE A 3 12.80 5.61 -10.79
CA PHE A 3 12.84 6.67 -11.80
C PHE A 3 13.96 7.69 -11.55
N LEU A 4 14.58 7.64 -10.38
CA LEU A 4 15.68 8.53 -10.01
C LEU A 4 17.02 7.94 -10.46
N PRO A 5 18.01 8.79 -10.80
CA PRO A 5 19.39 8.33 -10.92
C PRO A 5 19.87 7.66 -9.63
N THR A 6 20.61 6.57 -9.73
CA THR A 6 21.05 5.76 -8.58
C THR A 6 21.75 6.57 -7.48
N GLU A 7 22.60 7.53 -7.84
CA GLU A 7 23.28 8.38 -6.85
C GLU A 7 22.32 9.32 -6.11
N LEU A 8 21.27 9.80 -6.79
CA LEU A 8 20.22 10.59 -6.16
C LEU A 8 19.35 9.73 -5.26
N GLU A 9 19.04 8.49 -5.66
CA GLU A 9 18.29 7.57 -4.81
C GLU A 9 19.04 7.20 -3.53
N LYS A 10 20.35 6.94 -3.62
CA LYS A 10 21.22 6.76 -2.44
C LYS A 10 21.20 8.00 -1.56
N TYR A 11 21.29 9.19 -2.15
CA TYR A 11 21.23 10.44 -1.41
C TYR A 11 19.89 10.59 -0.66
N VAL A 12 18.76 10.40 -1.35
CA VAL A 12 17.42 10.49 -0.74
C VAL A 12 17.27 9.46 0.38
N THR A 13 17.65 8.22 0.14
CA THR A 13 17.58 7.14 1.13
C THR A 13 18.48 7.43 2.34
N GLY A 14 19.71 7.90 2.11
CA GLY A 14 20.67 8.28 3.17
C GLY A 14 20.25 9.48 4.01
N HIS A 15 19.38 10.35 3.49
CA HIS A 15 18.78 11.48 4.21
C HIS A 15 17.39 11.16 4.76
N THR A 16 16.92 9.92 4.61
CA THR A 16 15.66 9.45 5.17
C THR A 16 15.94 8.69 6.46
N ARG A 17 15.07 8.85 7.46
CA ARG A 17 15.16 8.13 8.74
C ARG A 17 15.38 6.63 8.49
N PRO A 18 16.35 5.97 9.13
CA PRO A 18 16.61 4.54 8.90
C PRO A 18 15.41 3.66 9.27
N GLU A 19 15.33 2.50 8.63
CA GLU A 19 14.44 1.41 9.04
C GLU A 19 14.70 1.01 10.49
N SER A 20 13.67 0.60 11.23
CA SER A 20 13.85 -0.05 12.53
C SER A 20 14.53 -1.42 12.35
N ASP A 21 15.16 -1.93 13.40
CA ASP A 21 15.82 -3.24 13.36
C ASP A 21 14.86 -4.35 12.90
N LEU A 22 13.59 -4.28 13.30
CA LEU A 22 12.56 -5.21 12.87
C LEU A 22 12.28 -5.12 11.36
N LEU A 23 12.14 -3.90 10.83
CA LEU A 23 11.90 -3.69 9.39
C LEU A 23 13.12 -4.11 8.56
N GLN A 24 14.34 -3.84 9.03
CA GLN A 24 15.58 -4.32 8.38
C GLN A 24 15.63 -5.85 8.34
N LYS A 25 15.29 -6.50 9.47
CA LYS A 25 15.23 -7.98 9.58
C LYS A 25 14.20 -8.56 8.61
N LEU A 26 12.98 -7.99 8.58
CA LEU A 26 11.89 -8.38 7.68
C LEU A 26 12.29 -8.23 6.21
N ASN A 27 12.85 -7.08 5.86
CA ASN A 27 13.33 -6.76 4.52
C ASN A 27 14.38 -7.79 4.06
N ARG A 28 15.41 -8.01 4.89
CA ARG A 28 16.46 -9.01 4.61
C ARG A 28 15.90 -10.42 4.44
N GLU A 29 15.01 -10.86 5.31
CA GLU A 29 14.43 -12.20 5.23
C GLU A 29 13.53 -12.37 4.00
N THR A 30 12.76 -11.34 3.65
CA THR A 30 11.95 -11.31 2.42
C THR A 30 12.84 -11.54 1.21
N HIS A 31 13.93 -10.79 1.08
CA HIS A 31 14.89 -10.97 -0.01
C HIS A 31 15.58 -12.33 -0.03
N ALA A 32 15.75 -12.97 1.12
CA ALA A 32 16.42 -14.26 1.20
C ALA A 32 15.49 -15.46 0.92
N LYS A 33 14.19 -15.35 1.23
CA LYS A 33 13.30 -16.53 1.32
C LYS A 33 12.02 -16.44 0.49
N VAL A 34 11.60 -15.25 0.06
CA VAL A 34 10.29 -15.04 -0.57
C VAL A 34 10.44 -14.82 -2.07
N LEU A 35 9.53 -15.39 -2.85
CA LEU A 35 9.48 -15.16 -4.30
C LEU A 35 9.13 -13.70 -4.60
N LYS A 36 9.79 -13.12 -5.62
CA LYS A 36 9.59 -11.72 -6.05
C LYS A 36 9.73 -10.71 -4.90
N PRO A 37 10.84 -10.70 -4.15
CA PRO A 37 11.00 -9.87 -2.95
C PRO A 37 10.96 -8.36 -3.25
N ARG A 38 11.18 -7.97 -4.51
CA ARG A 38 11.04 -6.59 -4.99
C ARG A 38 9.63 -5.99 -4.82
N MET A 39 8.60 -6.82 -4.57
CA MET A 39 7.25 -6.36 -4.25
C MET A 39 7.15 -5.68 -2.88
N LEU A 40 8.19 -5.78 -2.05
CA LEU A 40 8.26 -5.08 -0.77
C LEU A 40 8.29 -3.55 -0.96
N SER A 41 7.48 -2.82 -0.20
CA SER A 41 7.49 -1.36 -0.18
C SER A 41 8.85 -0.76 0.23
N GLY A 42 9.65 -1.48 1.02
CA GLY A 42 11.03 -1.10 1.34
C GLY A 42 11.18 0.24 2.09
N HIS A 43 12.44 0.67 2.28
CA HIS A 43 12.79 1.74 3.20
C HIS A 43 12.12 3.09 2.88
N LEU A 44 12.37 3.66 1.70
CA LEU A 44 11.89 5.01 1.38
C LEU A 44 10.35 5.10 1.40
N GLN A 45 9.67 4.20 0.70
CA GLN A 45 8.21 4.21 0.64
C GLN A 45 7.58 3.82 1.98
N GLY A 46 8.19 2.91 2.76
CA GLY A 46 7.75 2.63 4.13
C GLY A 46 7.76 3.88 5.01
N GLN A 47 8.80 4.70 4.93
CA GLN A 47 8.88 5.96 5.66
C GLN A 47 7.84 6.98 5.19
N VAL A 48 7.55 7.00 3.88
CA VAL A 48 6.46 7.82 3.32
C VAL A 48 5.09 7.38 3.86
N LEU A 49 4.78 6.09 3.83
CA LEU A 49 3.54 5.54 4.38
C LEU A 49 3.39 5.82 5.87
N ARG A 50 4.49 5.66 6.63
CA ARG A 50 4.57 6.03 8.04
C ARG A 50 4.24 7.51 8.26
N MET A 51 4.81 8.41 7.45
CA MET A 51 4.53 9.85 7.54
C MET A 51 3.07 10.16 7.22
N PHE A 52 2.48 9.54 6.20
CA PHE A 52 1.04 9.67 5.93
C PHE A 52 0.20 9.25 7.12
N SER A 53 0.51 8.10 7.73
CA SER A 53 -0.21 7.63 8.91
C SER A 53 -0.11 8.62 10.07
N TYR A 54 1.09 9.15 10.38
CA TYR A 54 1.24 10.16 11.44
C TYR A 54 0.51 11.47 11.17
N MET A 55 0.44 11.91 9.91
CA MET A 55 -0.26 13.15 9.55
C MET A 55 -1.78 12.96 9.61
N ILE A 56 -2.28 11.84 9.11
CA ILE A 56 -3.72 11.53 9.07
C ILE A 56 -4.24 11.17 10.46
N ARG A 57 -3.39 10.53 11.29
CA ARG A 57 -3.73 9.93 12.59
C ARG A 57 -4.98 9.03 12.49
N PRO A 58 -4.96 8.01 11.62
CA PRO A 58 -6.13 7.18 11.36
C PRO A 58 -6.53 6.38 12.60
N LYS A 59 -7.84 6.20 12.78
CA LYS A 59 -8.41 5.21 13.67
C LYS A 59 -8.57 3.88 12.94
N ASN A 60 -9.06 3.87 11.71
CA ASN A 60 -9.23 2.64 10.92
C ASN A 60 -8.46 2.71 9.60
N ILE A 61 -7.56 1.76 9.39
CA ILE A 61 -6.83 1.56 8.14
C ILE A 61 -7.30 0.27 7.46
N LEU A 62 -7.49 0.30 6.14
CA LEU A 62 -7.58 -0.91 5.31
C LEU A 62 -6.34 -1.00 4.43
N GLU A 63 -5.71 -2.17 4.39
CA GLU A 63 -4.66 -2.50 3.43
C GLU A 63 -5.12 -3.68 2.57
N ILE A 64 -4.96 -3.54 1.26
CA ILE A 64 -5.26 -4.57 0.26
C ILE A 64 -3.93 -4.97 -0.38
N GLY A 65 -3.42 -6.14 -0.02
CA GLY A 65 -2.06 -6.60 -0.30
C GLY A 65 -1.15 -6.43 0.91
N THR A 66 -0.92 -7.52 1.65
CA THR A 66 -0.05 -7.53 2.85
C THR A 66 1.39 -7.91 2.48
N PHE A 67 1.55 -8.83 1.52
CA PHE A 67 2.78 -9.52 1.20
C PHE A 67 3.49 -10.06 2.46
N THR A 68 4.64 -9.49 2.85
CA THR A 68 5.37 -9.88 4.06
C THR A 68 5.11 -8.98 5.28
N GLY A 69 4.17 -8.01 5.16
CA GLY A 69 3.68 -7.18 6.26
C GLY A 69 4.42 -5.87 6.50
N TYR A 70 5.34 -5.48 5.61
CA TYR A 70 6.19 -4.30 5.80
C TYR A 70 5.40 -2.98 5.81
N SER A 71 4.52 -2.78 4.82
CA SER A 71 3.66 -1.60 4.72
C SER A 71 2.68 -1.52 5.89
N ALA A 72 2.05 -2.65 6.26
CA ALA A 72 1.19 -2.74 7.45
C ALA A 72 1.90 -2.23 8.71
N LEU A 73 3.14 -2.67 8.95
CA LEU A 73 3.92 -2.25 10.11
C LEU A 73 4.22 -0.75 10.10
N CYS A 74 4.50 -0.17 8.93
CA CYS A 74 4.75 1.26 8.75
C CYS A 74 3.48 2.08 8.97
N LEU A 75 2.36 1.69 8.36
CA LEU A 75 1.05 2.33 8.48
C LEU A 75 0.51 2.26 9.90
N CYS A 76 0.76 1.17 10.62
CA CYS A 76 0.29 0.98 11.99
C CYS A 76 0.95 1.95 13.00
N GLU A 77 2.09 2.58 12.67
CA GLU A 77 2.77 3.52 13.59
C GLU A 77 2.01 4.80 13.92
N GLY A 78 1.21 5.31 12.97
CA GLY A 78 0.44 6.54 13.14
C GLY A 78 -0.99 6.33 13.63
N LEU A 79 -1.40 5.09 13.92
CA LEU A 79 -2.74 4.81 14.44
C LEU A 79 -3.00 5.55 15.76
N GLN A 80 -4.23 6.01 15.96
CA GLN A 80 -4.72 6.48 17.27
C GLN A 80 -4.65 5.35 18.32
N ASP A 81 -4.69 5.63 19.62
CA ASP A 81 -4.50 4.61 20.67
C ASP A 81 -5.47 3.42 20.61
N ASP A 82 -6.69 3.62 20.11
CA ASP A 82 -7.71 2.58 19.93
C ASP A 82 -7.90 2.14 18.47
N GLY A 83 -7.04 2.62 17.57
CA GLY A 83 -7.15 2.35 16.14
C GLY A 83 -6.81 0.93 15.71
N LYS A 84 -7.27 0.51 14.54
CA LYS A 84 -7.02 -0.81 13.97
C LYS A 84 -6.59 -0.69 12.52
N LEU A 85 -5.73 -1.60 12.09
CA LEU A 85 -5.40 -1.82 10.69
C LEU A 85 -5.93 -3.20 10.31
N ILE A 86 -6.80 -3.27 9.30
CA ILE A 86 -7.15 -4.53 8.64
C ILE A 86 -6.25 -4.67 7.42
N THR A 87 -5.55 -5.78 7.29
CA THR A 87 -4.74 -6.09 6.10
C THR A 87 -5.14 -7.43 5.52
N ILE A 88 -5.27 -7.48 4.19
CA ILE A 88 -5.80 -8.63 3.47
C ILE A 88 -4.79 -9.08 2.43
N ASP A 89 -4.44 -10.37 2.42
CA ASP A 89 -3.64 -10.99 1.38
C ASP A 89 -4.21 -12.34 0.98
N ILE A 90 -4.08 -12.71 -0.30
CA ILE A 90 -4.55 -14.00 -0.80
C ILE A 90 -3.53 -15.13 -0.57
N ASN A 91 -2.26 -14.79 -0.31
CA ASN A 91 -1.18 -15.77 -0.23
C ASN A 91 -1.06 -16.38 1.18
N GLU A 92 -1.66 -17.55 1.37
CA GLU A 92 -1.61 -18.31 2.62
C GLU A 92 -0.19 -18.76 2.99
N GLU A 93 0.71 -18.96 2.02
CA GLU A 93 2.07 -19.47 2.27
C GLU A 93 2.92 -18.49 3.09
N LEU A 94 2.62 -17.18 3.02
CA LEU A 94 3.34 -16.15 3.76
C LEU A 94 2.78 -15.92 5.17
N GLU A 95 1.61 -16.48 5.48
CA GLU A 95 0.92 -16.25 6.75
C GLU A 95 1.81 -16.50 7.98
N PRO A 96 2.58 -17.60 8.09
CA PRO A 96 3.44 -17.84 9.25
C PRO A 96 4.51 -16.74 9.41
N MET A 97 5.07 -16.24 8.31
CA MET A 97 6.08 -15.19 8.33
C MET A 97 5.46 -13.86 8.77
N VAL A 98 4.33 -13.49 8.18
CA VAL A 98 3.59 -12.24 8.46
C VAL A 98 3.18 -12.18 9.93
N ARG A 99 2.50 -13.22 10.43
CA ARG A 99 2.06 -13.29 11.84
C ARG A 99 3.22 -13.19 12.82
N ARG A 100 4.36 -13.84 12.52
CA ARG A 100 5.55 -13.73 13.36
C ARG A 100 6.05 -12.29 13.42
N TYR A 101 6.16 -11.58 12.30
CA TYR A 101 6.62 -10.18 12.30
C TYR A 101 5.63 -9.23 12.98
N PHE A 102 4.32 -9.45 12.85
CA PHE A 102 3.32 -8.69 13.59
C PHE A 102 3.43 -8.94 15.10
N SER A 103 3.64 -10.19 15.54
CA SER A 103 3.90 -10.52 16.94
C SER A 103 5.18 -9.85 17.47
N GLU A 104 6.30 -10.00 16.76
CA GLU A 104 7.59 -9.39 17.12
C GLU A 104 7.52 -7.85 17.21
N SER A 105 6.62 -7.22 16.45
CA SER A 105 6.42 -5.76 16.50
C SER A 105 5.71 -5.26 17.75
N GLY A 106 5.06 -6.15 18.52
CA GLY A 106 4.17 -5.78 19.62
C GLY A 106 2.86 -5.12 19.17
N LYS A 107 2.58 -5.05 17.86
CA LYS A 107 1.37 -4.43 17.28
C LYS A 107 0.30 -5.44 16.87
N ASP A 108 0.47 -6.72 17.18
CA ASP A 108 -0.45 -7.80 16.80
C ASP A 108 -1.91 -7.48 17.18
N ALA A 109 -2.12 -6.99 18.40
CA ALA A 109 -3.45 -6.59 18.86
C ALA A 109 -4.07 -5.43 18.06
N ARG A 110 -3.31 -4.70 17.24
CA ARG A 110 -3.75 -3.56 16.43
C ARG A 110 -3.93 -3.93 14.96
N ILE A 111 -3.44 -5.09 14.53
CA ILE A 111 -3.43 -5.55 13.14
C ILE A 111 -4.35 -6.77 13.01
N ASP A 112 -5.48 -6.61 12.33
CA ASP A 112 -6.37 -7.71 11.92
C ASP A 112 -5.92 -8.21 10.54
N TYR A 113 -5.09 -9.26 10.54
CA TYR A 113 -4.61 -9.90 9.31
C TYR A 113 -5.55 -11.00 8.85
N ARG A 114 -6.08 -10.84 7.64
CA ARG A 114 -7.03 -11.76 7.01
C ARG A 114 -6.43 -12.35 5.74
N VAL A 115 -6.46 -13.68 5.67
CA VAL A 115 -6.04 -14.42 4.48
C VAL A 115 -7.26 -14.71 3.62
N GLY A 116 -7.20 -14.36 2.34
CA GLY A 116 -8.25 -14.66 1.36
C GLY A 116 -8.44 -13.58 0.29
N ASN A 117 -9.46 -13.76 -0.54
CA ASN A 117 -9.78 -12.84 -1.63
C ASN A 117 -10.36 -11.52 -1.08
N ALA A 118 -9.64 -10.42 -1.30
CA ALA A 118 -10.09 -9.09 -0.87
C ALA A 118 -11.45 -8.69 -1.44
N LEU A 119 -11.80 -9.11 -2.66
CA LEU A 119 -13.11 -8.82 -3.27
C LEU A 119 -14.27 -9.50 -2.55
N GLU A 120 -14.02 -10.56 -1.80
CA GLU A 120 -15.01 -11.31 -1.02
C GLU A 120 -15.04 -10.85 0.44
N ILE A 121 -13.87 -10.48 1.00
CA ILE A 121 -13.74 -10.08 2.40
C ILE A 121 -14.24 -8.64 2.61
N ILE A 122 -13.85 -7.70 1.76
CA ILE A 122 -14.13 -6.26 1.94
C ILE A 122 -15.63 -5.95 2.06
N PRO A 123 -16.54 -6.53 1.24
CA PRO A 123 -17.98 -6.28 1.37
C PRO A 123 -18.57 -6.64 2.74
N GLY A 124 -17.95 -7.57 3.48
CA GLY A 124 -18.36 -7.94 4.84
C GLY A 124 -17.79 -7.05 5.94
N LEU A 125 -16.89 -6.11 5.62
CA LEU A 125 -16.30 -5.20 6.59
C LEU A 125 -17.29 -4.06 6.90
N ASN A 126 -18.03 -4.18 8.00
CA ASN A 126 -19.00 -3.18 8.43
C ASN A 126 -18.33 -2.01 9.20
N GLN A 127 -17.38 -1.32 8.57
CA GLN A 127 -16.68 -0.18 9.20
C GLN A 127 -16.30 0.92 8.21
N SER A 128 -16.16 2.14 8.73
CA SER A 128 -15.61 3.26 7.96
C SER A 128 -14.10 3.37 8.13
N PHE A 129 -13.40 3.72 7.06
CA PHE A 129 -11.94 3.87 7.03
C PHE A 129 -11.51 5.33 6.92
N ASP A 130 -10.40 5.64 7.58
CA ASP A 130 -9.71 6.93 7.47
C ASP A 130 -8.64 6.93 6.38
N LEU A 131 -8.02 5.76 6.19
CA LEU A 131 -6.96 5.53 5.23
C LEU A 131 -7.10 4.13 4.61
N VAL A 132 -6.99 4.05 3.28
CA VAL A 132 -6.92 2.78 2.55
C VAL A 132 -5.61 2.75 1.77
N PHE A 133 -4.87 1.65 1.83
CA PHE A 133 -3.70 1.39 1.00
C PHE A 133 -4.02 0.24 0.02
N ILE A 134 -3.84 0.47 -1.28
CA ILE A 134 -4.09 -0.51 -2.34
C ILE A 134 -2.75 -0.88 -2.98
N ASP A 135 -2.31 -2.12 -2.74
CA ASP A 135 -1.10 -2.70 -3.32
C ASP A 135 -1.27 -4.21 -3.60
N ALA A 136 -2.29 -4.56 -4.39
CA ALA A 136 -2.58 -5.93 -4.78
C ALA A 136 -2.43 -6.16 -6.30
N ASP A 137 -3.20 -7.07 -6.88
CA ASP A 137 -3.23 -7.34 -8.32
C ASP A 137 -3.88 -6.18 -9.10
N LYS A 138 -3.23 -5.78 -10.20
CA LYS A 138 -3.51 -4.49 -10.84
C LYS A 138 -4.83 -4.50 -11.62
N VAL A 139 -5.23 -5.65 -12.14
CA VAL A 139 -6.51 -5.86 -12.86
C VAL A 139 -7.72 -5.44 -12.03
N ASN A 140 -7.66 -5.59 -10.70
CA ASN A 140 -8.77 -5.25 -9.81
C ASN A 140 -8.68 -3.85 -9.17
N TYR A 141 -7.69 -3.01 -9.49
CA TYR A 141 -7.51 -1.69 -8.84
C TYR A 141 -8.76 -0.81 -8.87
N ALA A 142 -9.40 -0.66 -10.04
CA ALA A 142 -10.63 0.11 -10.16
C ALA A 142 -11.78 -0.50 -9.35
N ARG A 143 -11.84 -1.83 -9.23
CA ARG A 143 -12.85 -2.52 -8.43
C ARG A 143 -12.61 -2.31 -6.94
N TYR A 144 -11.37 -2.41 -6.48
CA TYR A 144 -11.01 -2.10 -5.09
C TYR A 144 -11.36 -0.65 -4.75
N TYR A 145 -11.00 0.29 -5.61
CA TYR A 145 -11.32 1.70 -5.44
C TYR A 145 -12.82 1.96 -5.28
N GLU A 146 -13.65 1.46 -6.19
CA GLU A 146 -15.11 1.63 -6.08
C GLU A 146 -15.69 0.93 -4.85
N MET A 147 -15.13 -0.23 -4.48
CA MET A 147 -15.58 -1.00 -3.32
C MET A 147 -15.32 -0.27 -2.01
N VAL A 148 -14.15 0.37 -1.86
CA VAL A 148 -13.77 1.07 -0.62
C VAL A 148 -14.29 2.51 -0.57
N MET A 149 -14.59 3.14 -1.71
CA MET A 149 -15.10 4.51 -1.77
C MET A 149 -16.30 4.80 -0.85
N PRO A 150 -17.36 3.98 -0.79
CA PRO A 150 -18.46 4.20 0.15
C PRO A 150 -18.06 3.98 1.61
N MET A 151 -17.03 3.18 1.87
CA MET A 151 -16.53 2.87 3.21
C MET A 151 -15.54 3.93 3.72
N LEU A 152 -14.95 4.72 2.83
CA LEU A 152 -14.05 5.80 3.19
C LEU A 152 -14.85 7.01 3.69
N ARG A 153 -14.46 7.59 4.84
CA ARG A 153 -15.11 8.81 5.33
C ARG A 153 -14.80 10.03 4.46
N PRO A 154 -15.65 11.08 4.45
CA PRO A 154 -15.26 12.39 3.93
C PRO A 154 -13.94 12.88 4.54
N GLY A 155 -13.05 13.41 3.70
CA GLY A 155 -11.69 13.79 4.05
C GLY A 155 -10.73 12.61 4.34
N GLY A 156 -11.17 11.36 4.19
CA GLY A 156 -10.33 10.19 4.25
C GLY A 156 -9.47 10.04 2.99
N PHE A 157 -8.44 9.18 3.07
CA PHE A 157 -7.45 9.02 2.02
C PHE A 157 -7.39 7.60 1.46
N ILE A 158 -7.14 7.49 0.17
CA ILE A 158 -6.67 6.25 -0.48
C ILE A 158 -5.26 6.52 -1.00
N ILE A 159 -4.35 5.58 -0.82
CA ILE A 159 -3.03 5.56 -1.42
C ILE A 159 -2.96 4.30 -2.29
N ALA A 160 -2.83 4.47 -3.60
CA ALA A 160 -2.67 3.35 -4.54
C ALA A 160 -1.22 3.29 -5.04
N ASP A 161 -0.60 2.12 -4.92
CA ASP A 161 0.81 1.91 -5.28
C ASP A 161 1.00 1.43 -6.73
N ASN A 162 2.21 1.61 -7.24
CA ASN A 162 2.67 1.19 -8.57
C ASN A 162 1.88 1.77 -9.76
N VAL A 163 1.27 2.94 -9.58
CA VAL A 163 0.44 3.59 -10.60
C VAL A 163 1.22 4.20 -11.77
N LEU A 164 2.56 4.34 -11.66
CA LEU A 164 3.42 4.65 -12.80
C LEU A 164 3.86 3.39 -13.57
N TRP A 165 3.66 2.21 -12.97
CA TRP A 165 3.86 0.88 -13.58
C TRP A 165 5.17 0.76 -14.38
N SER A 166 6.29 1.14 -13.74
CA SER A 166 7.63 1.17 -14.33
C SER A 166 7.72 1.96 -15.65
N GLY A 167 6.90 3.00 -15.78
CA GLY A 167 6.82 3.88 -16.95
C GLY A 167 6.00 3.32 -18.11
N LYS A 168 5.48 2.09 -18.01
CA LYS A 168 4.69 1.46 -19.09
C LYS A 168 3.42 2.25 -19.44
N VAL A 169 2.89 3.02 -18.49
CA VAL A 169 1.74 3.90 -18.68
C VAL A 169 1.97 4.98 -19.75
N LEU A 170 3.23 5.29 -20.09
CA LEU A 170 3.57 6.27 -21.13
C LEU A 170 3.42 5.73 -22.55
N ASP A 171 3.42 4.40 -22.72
CA ASP A 171 3.22 3.77 -24.03
C ASP A 171 2.13 2.69 -23.95
N PRO A 172 0.87 3.10 -23.78
CA PRO A 172 -0.26 2.17 -23.68
C PRO A 172 -0.62 1.52 -25.02
N LEU A 173 -0.11 2.03 -26.14
CA LEU A 173 -0.41 1.51 -27.48
C LEU A 173 0.45 0.29 -27.82
N THR A 174 1.68 0.23 -27.30
CA THR A 174 2.57 -0.93 -27.49
C THR A 174 2.53 -1.91 -26.30
N ASN A 175 2.32 -1.44 -25.07
CA ASN A 175 2.23 -2.28 -23.88
C ASN A 175 0.79 -2.77 -23.64
N LYS A 176 0.42 -3.88 -24.27
CA LYS A 176 -0.94 -4.47 -24.22
C LYS A 176 -1.16 -5.47 -23.09
N ASP A 177 -0.23 -5.60 -22.14
CA ASP A 177 -0.45 -6.47 -20.99
C ASP A 177 -1.64 -5.97 -20.14
N GLU A 178 -2.34 -6.91 -19.53
CA GLU A 178 -3.60 -6.65 -18.84
C GLU A 178 -3.42 -5.68 -17.67
N ASP A 179 -2.33 -5.83 -16.91
CA ASP A 179 -1.98 -4.96 -15.79
C ASP A 179 -1.77 -3.51 -16.24
N THR A 180 -1.01 -3.29 -17.32
CA THR A 180 -0.76 -1.93 -17.85
C THR A 180 -2.07 -1.26 -18.26
N ARG A 181 -2.94 -1.99 -18.97
CA ARG A 181 -4.27 -1.47 -19.35
C ARG A 181 -5.12 -1.14 -18.12
N ALA A 182 -5.10 -2.00 -17.11
CA ALA A 182 -5.86 -1.80 -15.88
C ALA A 182 -5.37 -0.58 -15.09
N ILE A 183 -4.06 -0.38 -14.97
CA ILE A 183 -3.48 0.81 -14.32
C ILE A 183 -3.80 2.09 -15.09
N CYS A 184 -3.66 2.10 -16.42
CA CYS A 184 -4.03 3.26 -17.22
C CYS A 184 -5.52 3.61 -17.05
N ALA A 185 -6.40 2.60 -17.09
CA ALA A 185 -7.83 2.80 -16.88
C ALA A 185 -8.14 3.29 -15.46
N PHE A 186 -7.48 2.75 -14.43
CA PHE A 186 -7.60 3.20 -13.06
C PHE A 186 -7.17 4.66 -12.89
N ASN A 187 -6.00 5.03 -13.43
CA ASN A 187 -5.48 6.40 -13.34
C ASN A 187 -6.45 7.40 -13.99
N GLU A 188 -6.96 7.11 -15.18
CA GLU A 188 -7.93 7.95 -15.89
C GLU A 188 -9.26 8.03 -15.15
N HIS A 189 -9.74 6.91 -14.60
CA HIS A 189 -10.98 6.84 -13.84
C HIS A 189 -10.91 7.75 -12.60
N VAL A 190 -9.84 7.65 -11.82
CA VAL A 190 -9.64 8.46 -10.62
C VAL A 190 -9.43 9.94 -10.95
N ALA A 191 -8.71 10.27 -12.03
CA ALA A 191 -8.48 11.65 -12.45
C ALA A 191 -9.79 12.37 -12.84
N ASN A 192 -10.76 11.64 -13.38
CA ASN A 192 -12.06 12.18 -13.79
C ASN A 192 -13.15 12.04 -12.72
N ASP A 193 -12.85 11.48 -11.55
CA ASP A 193 -13.82 11.27 -10.49
C ASP A 193 -14.05 12.54 -9.64
N SER A 194 -15.21 13.15 -9.83
CA SER A 194 -15.62 14.37 -9.11
C SER A 194 -15.69 14.22 -7.57
N ARG A 195 -15.76 12.99 -7.03
CA ARG A 195 -15.85 12.72 -5.58
C ARG A 195 -14.53 12.98 -4.84
N VAL A 196 -13.41 13.08 -5.56
CA VAL A 196 -12.07 13.09 -4.96
C VAL A 196 -11.19 14.24 -5.47
N GLU A 197 -10.08 14.44 -4.77
CA GLU A 197 -8.94 15.27 -5.16
C GLU A 197 -7.69 14.39 -5.16
N THR A 198 -6.82 14.50 -6.16
CA THR A 198 -5.71 13.55 -6.33
C THR A 198 -4.37 14.23 -6.60
N VAL A 199 -3.29 13.58 -6.15
CA VAL A 199 -1.92 13.90 -6.53
C VAL A 199 -1.16 12.60 -6.79
N LEU A 200 -0.48 12.53 -7.93
CA LEU A 200 0.39 11.40 -8.30
C LEU A 200 1.83 11.70 -7.90
N PHE A 201 2.33 11.04 -6.86
CA PHE A 201 3.70 11.21 -6.39
C PHE A 201 4.67 10.27 -7.12
N PRO A 202 5.79 10.78 -7.69
CA PRO A 202 6.81 9.97 -8.35
C PRO A 202 7.77 9.34 -7.33
N ILE A 203 7.22 8.69 -6.31
CA ILE A 203 7.97 7.96 -5.29
C ILE A 203 7.98 6.49 -5.68
N ARG A 204 9.17 5.90 -5.82
CA ARG A 204 9.36 4.53 -6.34
C ARG A 204 8.56 4.32 -7.62
N ASP A 205 7.64 3.34 -7.65
CA ASP A 205 6.84 3.03 -8.84
C ASP A 205 5.52 3.84 -8.95
N GLY A 206 5.42 4.92 -8.18
CA GLY A 206 4.30 5.86 -8.20
C GLY A 206 3.28 5.60 -7.11
N LEU A 207 2.95 6.63 -6.34
CA LEU A 207 1.89 6.61 -5.34
C LEU A 207 0.80 7.61 -5.72
N MET A 208 -0.40 7.14 -6.05
CA MET A 208 -1.55 8.02 -6.22
C MET A 208 -2.20 8.26 -4.87
N VAL A 209 -2.13 9.51 -4.39
CA VAL A 209 -2.79 9.92 -3.15
C VAL A 209 -4.11 10.59 -3.50
N ILE A 210 -5.19 10.05 -2.95
CA ILE A 210 -6.56 10.38 -3.28
C ILE A 210 -7.26 10.80 -1.99
N ARG A 211 -7.77 12.02 -1.93
CA ARG A 211 -8.59 12.51 -0.82
C ARG A 211 -10.05 12.53 -1.23
N LYS A 212 -10.93 11.91 -0.46
CA LYS A 212 -12.38 12.04 -0.65
C LYS A 212 -12.84 13.41 -0.15
N LYS A 213 -13.64 14.11 -0.95
CA LYS A 213 -14.19 15.42 -0.60
C LYS A 213 -15.15 15.35 0.58
#